data_AF-A0A7Y4TEK4-F1
#
_entry.id   AF-A0A7Y4TEK4-F1
#
_cell.length_a   1.000
_cell.length_b   1.000
_cell.length_c   1.000
_cell.angle_alpha   90.00
_cell.angle_beta   90.00
_cell.angle_gamma   90.00
#
_symmetry.space_group_name_H-M   'P 1'
#
loop_
_entity.id
_entity.type
_entity.pdbx_description
1 polymer ?
#
loop_
_entity_poly.entity_id
_entity_poly.type
_entity_poly.pdbx_seq_one_letter_code
_entity_poly.pdbx_strand_id
1 'polypeptide(L)'
;MSPSGGAVVSGEAARPWMAANPAVVPGAVRQVSLRLEVADPSQDGDLGGIALPAELQRAVPVRQLHFRAGRYCALRALQLLDPERPVGTLARSPSGAPLWPAGVSGSITHTDGFVSAAVAHTTTIRSVGIDSECIMSPEQARSVATVVSWPSELAYARDAGLDRFQALTLVFSAKEAIFKCLHPLVGRTFDYHDVRIVGVDAGTGTFRARVVQTLSREVPADSIVGGRFEVGERWIHTGVFVPAARAALTEAPDGSSGAARYPSVAVAAGLAFGKVP
;
A
#
# COMPACT_ATOMS: atom_id res chain seq x y z
N MET A 1 11.84 -34.24 25.87
CA MET A 1 10.44 -34.29 25.42
C MET A 1 9.94 -32.86 25.34
N SER A 2 9.61 -32.36 24.16
CA SER A 2 9.19 -30.98 23.94
C SER A 2 7.69 -30.79 24.25
N PRO A 3 7.23 -29.60 24.66
CA PRO A 3 5.88 -29.42 25.16
C PRO A 3 4.80 -29.31 24.06
N SER A 4 3.63 -29.82 24.45
CA SER A 4 2.26 -29.60 23.96
C SER A 4 2.01 -28.44 23.01
N GLY A 5 1.28 -28.76 21.92
CA GLY A 5 0.88 -27.84 20.86
C GLY A 5 -0.07 -26.72 21.27
N GLY A 6 0.07 -25.59 20.58
CA GLY A 6 -0.93 -24.55 20.51
C GLY A 6 -2.08 -24.97 19.60
N ALA A 7 -3.31 -24.58 19.97
CA ALA A 7 -4.52 -25.01 19.27
C ALA A 7 -4.59 -24.44 17.85
N VAL A 8 -4.78 -25.34 16.87
CA VAL A 8 -5.21 -24.96 15.52
C VAL A 8 -6.63 -24.45 15.60
N VAL A 9 -6.88 -23.21 15.17
CA VAL A 9 -8.24 -22.70 14.98
C VAL A 9 -8.89 -23.45 13.83
N SER A 10 -9.75 -24.41 14.15
CA SER A 10 -10.49 -25.23 13.20
C SER A 10 -11.59 -24.41 12.50
N GLY A 11 -11.62 -24.37 11.16
CA GLY A 11 -12.85 -23.95 10.48
C GLY A 11 -12.79 -23.40 9.05
N GLU A 12 -11.64 -22.97 8.52
CA GLU A 12 -11.52 -22.63 7.09
C GLU A 12 -10.51 -23.55 6.41
N ALA A 13 -11.00 -24.45 5.54
CA ALA A 13 -10.14 -25.07 4.54
C ALA A 13 -9.51 -23.96 3.70
N ALA A 14 -8.20 -24.04 3.44
CA ALA A 14 -7.46 -22.98 2.75
C ALA A 14 -8.14 -22.65 1.41
N ARG A 15 -8.81 -21.49 1.35
CA ARG A 15 -9.59 -21.10 0.18
C ARG A 15 -8.60 -20.92 -0.99
N PRO A 16 -8.85 -21.52 -2.17
CA PRO A 16 -7.83 -21.62 -3.23
C PRO A 16 -7.39 -20.27 -3.79
N TRP A 17 -8.22 -19.25 -3.61
CA TRP A 17 -7.97 -17.87 -4.00
C TRP A 17 -7.18 -17.05 -2.97
N MET A 18 -6.81 -17.58 -1.79
CA MET A 18 -5.93 -16.86 -0.86
C MET A 18 -4.51 -16.78 -1.41
N ALA A 19 -3.98 -15.57 -1.54
CA ALA A 19 -2.59 -15.34 -1.95
C ALA A 19 -1.69 -15.12 -0.73
N ALA A 20 -0.40 -15.45 -0.89
CA ALA A 20 0.62 -14.99 0.04
C ALA A 20 0.64 -13.44 0.07
N ASN A 21 0.87 -12.87 1.25
CA ASN A 21 1.02 -11.43 1.41
C ASN A 21 2.43 -10.99 0.96
N PRO A 22 2.56 -10.01 0.06
CA PRO A 22 3.86 -9.45 -0.32
C PRO A 22 4.64 -8.90 0.88
N ALA A 23 5.95 -9.13 0.91
CA ALA A 23 6.89 -8.76 1.97
C ALA A 23 7.19 -7.24 2.05
N VAL A 24 6.32 -6.42 1.45
CA VAL A 24 6.41 -4.95 1.45
C VAL A 24 5.76 -4.31 2.68
N VAL A 25 4.93 -5.04 3.44
CA VAL A 25 4.26 -4.53 4.65
C VAL A 25 5.09 -4.76 5.93
N PRO A 26 5.12 -3.81 6.87
CA PRO A 26 5.77 -3.97 8.18
C PRO A 26 4.89 -4.80 9.14
N GLY A 27 5.49 -5.41 10.17
CA GLY A 27 4.75 -6.30 11.11
C GLY A 27 3.62 -5.63 11.93
N ALA A 28 3.59 -4.29 11.97
CA ALA A 28 2.52 -3.50 12.58
C ALA A 28 1.26 -3.37 11.69
N VAL A 29 1.35 -3.75 10.42
CA VAL A 29 0.25 -3.74 9.45
C VAL A 29 -0.38 -5.14 9.38
N ARG A 30 -1.68 -5.19 9.13
CA ARG A 30 -2.40 -6.43 8.78
C ARG A 30 -2.78 -6.36 7.32
N GLN A 31 -2.47 -7.42 6.59
CA GLN A 31 -2.72 -7.52 5.16
C GLN A 31 -3.49 -8.80 4.84
N VAL A 32 -4.41 -8.71 3.88
CA VAL A 32 -5.06 -9.87 3.26
C VAL A 32 -5.00 -9.69 1.76
N SER A 33 -4.60 -10.75 1.06
CA SER A 33 -4.40 -10.75 -0.38
C SER A 33 -5.10 -11.94 -1.02
N LEU A 34 -5.75 -11.71 -2.17
CA LEU A 34 -6.37 -12.76 -2.98
C LEU A 34 -5.70 -12.82 -4.35
N ARG A 35 -5.59 -14.03 -4.88
CA ARG A 35 -5.46 -14.28 -6.32
C ARG A 35 -6.86 -14.38 -6.90
N LEU A 36 -7.15 -13.58 -7.93
CA LEU A 36 -8.43 -13.64 -8.64
C LEU A 36 -8.27 -14.37 -9.96
N GLU A 37 -9.28 -15.16 -10.31
CA GLU A 37 -9.42 -15.72 -11.65
C GLU A 37 -10.74 -15.22 -12.24
N VAL A 38 -10.66 -14.30 -13.20
CA VAL A 38 -11.82 -13.60 -13.78
C VAL A 38 -12.83 -14.57 -14.43
N ALA A 39 -12.38 -15.78 -14.77
CA ALA A 39 -13.18 -16.85 -15.34
C ALA A 39 -13.85 -17.79 -14.30
N ASP A 40 -13.67 -17.56 -12.99
CA ASP A 40 -14.24 -18.38 -11.91
C ASP A 40 -15.36 -17.63 -11.17
N PRO A 41 -16.65 -17.89 -11.50
CA PRO A 41 -17.78 -17.25 -10.82
C PRO A 41 -17.96 -17.67 -9.36
N SER A 42 -17.33 -18.76 -8.91
CA SER A 42 -17.47 -19.23 -7.53
C SER A 42 -16.87 -18.24 -6.53
N GLN A 43 -15.80 -17.54 -6.94
CA GLN A 43 -15.15 -16.50 -6.14
C GLN A 43 -16.11 -15.37 -5.77
N ASP A 44 -17.00 -14.95 -6.68
CA ASP A 44 -17.91 -13.82 -6.44
C ASP A 44 -18.93 -14.09 -5.31
N GLY A 45 -19.42 -15.33 -5.21
CA GLY A 45 -20.33 -15.75 -4.14
C GLY A 45 -19.64 -15.86 -2.76
N ASP A 46 -18.37 -16.27 -2.76
CA ASP A 46 -17.57 -16.54 -1.57
C ASP A 46 -17.08 -15.29 -0.82
N LEU A 47 -17.14 -14.12 -1.48
CA LEU A 47 -16.70 -12.82 -0.96
C LEU A 47 -17.69 -12.20 0.05
N GLY A 48 -18.49 -13.01 0.74
CA GLY A 48 -19.31 -12.60 1.88
C GLY A 48 -20.50 -11.69 1.54
N GLY A 49 -21.04 -11.78 0.32
CA GLY A 49 -22.25 -11.05 -0.07
C GLY A 49 -22.10 -9.53 -0.16
N ILE A 50 -20.88 -9.03 -0.42
CA ILE A 50 -20.60 -7.58 -0.50
C ILE A 50 -21.43 -6.94 -1.61
N ALA A 51 -22.35 -6.05 -1.20
CA ALA A 51 -23.23 -5.33 -2.08
C ALA A 51 -22.45 -4.36 -2.99
N LEU A 52 -22.80 -4.33 -4.27
CA LEU A 52 -22.28 -3.36 -5.22
C LEU A 52 -23.04 -2.03 -5.09
N PRO A 53 -22.33 -0.88 -5.03
CA PRO A 53 -22.97 0.42 -5.16
C PRO A 53 -23.58 0.56 -6.56
N ALA A 54 -24.61 1.40 -6.69
CA ALA A 54 -25.41 1.54 -7.91
C ALA A 54 -24.55 1.80 -9.17
N GLU A 55 -23.52 2.64 -9.06
CA GLU A 55 -22.59 2.95 -10.15
C GLU A 55 -21.83 1.73 -10.68
N LEU A 56 -21.59 0.72 -9.85
CA LEU A 56 -20.83 -0.48 -10.21
C LEU A 56 -21.71 -1.67 -10.63
N GLN A 57 -23.02 -1.63 -10.40
CA GLN A 57 -23.94 -2.71 -10.82
C GLN A 57 -23.97 -2.92 -12.34
N ARG A 58 -23.64 -1.88 -13.13
CA ARG A 58 -23.52 -1.94 -14.59
C ARG A 58 -22.07 -1.95 -15.08
N ALA A 59 -21.08 -2.01 -14.19
CA ALA A 59 -19.69 -2.13 -14.58
C ALA A 59 -19.40 -3.53 -15.14
N VAL A 60 -18.34 -3.67 -15.94
CA VAL A 60 -17.88 -4.98 -16.44
C VAL A 60 -17.61 -5.97 -15.28
N PRO A 61 -17.83 -7.30 -15.44
CA PRO A 61 -17.75 -8.25 -14.33
C PRO A 61 -16.45 -8.20 -13.53
N VAL A 62 -15.31 -8.07 -14.20
CA VAL A 62 -13.98 -7.91 -13.55
C VAL A 62 -13.93 -6.71 -12.61
N ARG A 63 -14.61 -5.59 -12.92
CA ARG A 63 -14.67 -4.41 -12.06
C ARG A 63 -15.55 -4.63 -10.83
N GLN A 64 -16.63 -5.40 -10.98
CA GLN A 64 -17.48 -5.80 -9.86
C GLN A 64 -16.72 -6.73 -8.89
N LEU A 65 -16.02 -7.73 -9.44
CA LEU A 65 -15.20 -8.67 -8.69
C LEU A 65 -14.06 -7.96 -7.95
N HIS A 66 -13.31 -7.06 -8.61
CA HIS A 66 -12.25 -6.28 -7.97
C HIS A 66 -12.76 -5.42 -6.80
N PHE A 67 -13.96 -4.83 -6.93
CA PHE A 67 -14.55 -4.05 -5.83
C PHE A 67 -14.91 -4.94 -4.63
N ARG A 68 -15.59 -6.06 -4.86
CA ARG A 68 -15.96 -7.03 -3.81
C ARG A 68 -14.72 -7.63 -3.14
N ALA A 69 -13.76 -8.11 -3.94
CA ALA A 69 -12.51 -8.67 -3.44
C ALA A 69 -11.72 -7.66 -2.59
N GLY A 70 -11.61 -6.40 -3.06
CA GLY A 70 -10.90 -5.36 -2.31
C GLY A 70 -11.57 -5.03 -0.97
N ARG A 71 -12.92 -5.01 -0.94
CA ARG A 71 -13.68 -4.83 0.30
C ARG A 71 -13.63 -6.06 1.20
N TYR A 72 -13.61 -7.27 0.66
CA TYR A 72 -13.42 -8.50 1.44
C TYR A 72 -12.04 -8.52 2.11
N CYS A 73 -10.97 -8.24 1.37
CA CYS A 73 -9.62 -8.10 1.93
C CYS A 73 -9.59 -7.07 3.05
N ALA A 74 -10.20 -5.89 2.83
CA ALA A 74 -10.23 -4.83 3.83
C ALA A 74 -10.97 -5.25 5.12
N LEU A 75 -12.10 -5.95 5.00
CA LEU A 75 -12.86 -6.45 6.16
C LEU A 75 -12.11 -7.56 6.90
N ARG A 76 -11.48 -8.52 6.20
CA ARG A 76 -10.66 -9.56 6.86
C ARG A 76 -9.38 -8.98 7.47
N ALA A 77 -8.75 -7.99 6.83
CA ALA A 77 -7.59 -7.30 7.39
C ALA A 77 -7.95 -6.50 8.66
N LEU A 78 -9.14 -5.88 8.70
CA LEU A 78 -9.69 -5.26 9.91
C LEU A 78 -9.98 -6.28 11.01
N GLN A 79 -10.53 -7.45 10.67
CA GLN A 79 -10.76 -8.54 11.63
C GLN A 79 -9.45 -9.08 12.23
N LEU A 80 -8.36 -9.08 11.45
CA LEU A 80 -7.02 -9.46 11.90
C LEU A 80 -6.30 -8.35 12.70
N LEU A 81 -6.79 -7.10 12.62
CA LEU A 81 -6.30 -5.97 13.41
C LEU A 81 -7.03 -5.92 14.75
N ASP A 82 -8.36 -5.98 14.71
CA ASP A 82 -9.26 -5.91 15.86
C ASP A 82 -10.24 -7.11 15.86
N PRO A 83 -9.90 -8.26 16.48
CA PRO A 83 -10.78 -9.44 16.49
C PRO A 83 -12.15 -9.22 17.15
N GLU A 84 -12.23 -8.30 18.12
CA GLU A 84 -13.48 -7.94 18.82
C GLU A 84 -14.32 -6.89 18.07
N ARG A 85 -13.85 -6.39 16.92
CA ARG A 85 -14.58 -5.39 16.13
C ARG A 85 -15.80 -6.05 15.45
N PRO A 86 -17.00 -5.47 15.56
CA PRO A 86 -18.16 -5.97 14.82
C PRO A 86 -17.89 -5.99 13.31
N VAL A 87 -18.19 -7.11 12.65
CA VAL A 87 -18.11 -7.24 11.19
C VAL A 87 -19.20 -6.38 10.56
N GLY A 88 -18.82 -5.20 10.07
CA GLY A 88 -19.69 -4.24 9.39
C GLY A 88 -19.35 -4.06 7.92
N THR A 89 -20.05 -3.14 7.25
CA THR A 89 -19.69 -2.69 5.90
C THR A 89 -18.72 -1.50 5.96
N LEU A 90 -17.80 -1.42 5.01
CA LEU A 90 -16.96 -0.23 4.83
C LEU A 90 -17.67 0.78 3.93
N ALA A 91 -18.06 1.91 4.51
CA ALA A 91 -18.61 3.05 3.80
C ALA A 91 -17.62 3.62 2.76
N ARG A 92 -18.11 4.45 1.85
CA ARG A 92 -17.35 5.01 0.72
C ARG A 92 -17.26 6.52 0.80
N SER A 93 -16.10 7.08 0.47
CA SER A 93 -15.98 8.50 0.11
C SER A 93 -16.69 8.76 -1.24
N PRO A 94 -16.95 10.04 -1.60
CA PRO A 94 -17.38 10.40 -2.96
C PRO A 94 -16.41 9.93 -4.06
N SER A 95 -15.11 9.83 -3.75
CA SER A 95 -14.09 9.26 -4.65
C SER A 95 -14.07 7.72 -4.69
N GLY A 96 -14.98 7.04 -3.99
CA GLY A 96 -15.11 5.58 -3.95
C GLY A 96 -14.11 4.85 -3.03
N ALA A 97 -13.15 5.57 -2.44
CA ALA A 97 -12.22 5.04 -1.45
C ALA A 97 -12.96 4.54 -0.19
N PRO A 98 -12.43 3.53 0.52
CA PRO A 98 -13.00 3.10 1.79
C PRO A 98 -12.90 4.22 2.84
N LEU A 99 -13.97 4.45 3.59
CA LEU A 99 -13.92 5.21 4.83
C LEU A 99 -13.47 4.24 5.94
N TRP A 100 -12.22 4.35 6.34
CA TRP A 100 -11.66 3.52 7.41
C TRP A 100 -12.31 3.84 8.76
N PRO A 101 -12.46 2.85 9.66
CA PRO A 101 -12.95 3.11 11.02
C PRO A 101 -12.05 4.10 11.77
N ALA A 102 -12.63 4.80 12.75
CA ALA A 102 -11.86 5.69 13.63
C ALA A 102 -10.68 4.94 14.29
N GLY A 103 -9.50 5.57 14.28
CA GLY A 103 -8.26 4.98 14.78
C GLY A 103 -7.56 4.00 13.82
N VAL A 104 -8.06 3.81 12.60
CA VAL A 104 -7.47 2.92 11.58
C VAL A 104 -7.07 3.70 10.32
N SER A 105 -5.87 3.42 9.81
CA SER A 105 -5.43 3.79 8.47
C SER A 105 -5.36 2.55 7.58
N GLY A 106 -5.44 2.72 6.26
CA GLY A 106 -5.36 1.59 5.34
C GLY A 106 -5.35 1.97 3.87
N SER A 107 -5.07 0.98 3.04
CA SER A 107 -5.06 1.10 1.58
C SER A 107 -5.51 -0.21 0.92
N ILE A 108 -6.01 -0.10 -0.31
CA ILE A 108 -6.48 -1.22 -1.13
C ILE A 108 -5.83 -1.07 -2.51
N THR A 109 -5.35 -2.17 -3.07
CA THR A 109 -4.89 -2.25 -4.45
C THR A 109 -5.54 -3.44 -5.18
N HIS A 110 -5.67 -3.31 -6.49
CA HIS A 110 -6.10 -4.38 -7.39
C HIS A 110 -5.38 -4.23 -8.74
N THR A 111 -4.96 -5.34 -9.30
CA THR A 111 -4.50 -5.43 -10.69
C THR A 111 -5.00 -6.75 -11.28
N ASP A 112 -4.65 -7.06 -12.52
CA ASP A 112 -5.09 -8.30 -13.16
C ASP A 112 -4.58 -9.54 -12.40
N GLY A 113 -5.51 -10.33 -11.88
CA GLY A 113 -5.26 -11.54 -11.10
C GLY A 113 -4.88 -11.36 -9.63
N PHE A 114 -4.79 -10.14 -9.10
CA PHE A 114 -4.37 -9.90 -7.70
C PHE A 114 -5.10 -8.74 -7.03
N VAL A 115 -5.53 -8.93 -5.77
CA VAL A 115 -6.16 -7.90 -4.96
C VAL A 115 -5.63 -7.97 -3.53
N SER A 116 -5.33 -6.82 -2.93
CA SER A 116 -4.85 -6.78 -1.54
C SER A 116 -5.39 -5.57 -0.79
N ALA A 117 -5.55 -5.71 0.52
CA ALA A 117 -5.82 -4.60 1.43
C ALA A 117 -4.89 -4.69 2.64
N ALA A 118 -4.38 -3.54 3.06
CA ALA A 118 -3.52 -3.37 4.22
C ALA A 118 -4.11 -2.34 5.19
N VAL A 119 -4.14 -2.64 6.49
CA VAL A 119 -4.65 -1.76 7.55
C VAL A 119 -3.74 -1.74 8.77
N ALA A 120 -3.77 -0.66 9.54
CA ALA A 120 -3.06 -0.53 10.81
C ALA A 120 -3.72 0.52 11.72
N HIS A 121 -3.41 0.47 13.02
CA HIS A 121 -3.80 1.56 13.93
C HIS A 121 -3.04 2.85 13.60
N THR A 122 -3.76 3.97 13.58
CA THR A 122 -3.16 5.32 13.36
C THR A 122 -2.18 5.72 14.45
N THR A 123 -2.25 5.10 15.63
CA THR A 123 -1.31 5.25 16.75
C THR A 123 0.07 4.60 16.50
N THR A 124 0.18 3.73 15.50
CA THR A 124 1.44 3.07 15.10
C THR A 124 1.84 3.45 13.68
N ILE A 125 0.91 3.39 12.74
CA ILE A 125 1.09 3.76 11.33
C ILE A 125 0.00 4.78 10.97
N ARG A 126 0.38 6.06 10.92
CA ARG A 126 -0.53 7.18 10.65
C ARG A 126 -1.18 7.08 9.28
N SER A 127 -0.43 6.64 8.27
CA SER A 127 -0.96 6.44 6.91
C SER A 127 -0.33 5.26 6.21
N VAL A 128 -1.10 4.62 5.33
CA VAL A 128 -0.76 3.41 4.57
C VAL A 128 -1.05 3.68 3.11
N GLY A 129 -0.11 3.33 2.23
CA GLY A 129 -0.34 3.20 0.80
C GLY A 129 0.29 1.90 0.32
N ILE A 130 -0.51 1.03 -0.29
CA ILE A 130 0.00 -0.14 -0.99
C ILE A 130 -0.41 -0.06 -2.46
N ASP A 131 0.44 -0.61 -3.30
CA ASP A 131 0.13 -0.80 -4.70
C ASP A 131 0.68 -2.13 -5.24
N SER A 132 0.14 -2.59 -6.36
CA SER A 132 0.48 -3.87 -6.96
C SER A 132 0.10 -3.83 -8.43
N GLU A 133 1.05 -4.02 -9.32
CA GLU A 133 0.82 -3.93 -10.76
C GLU A 133 1.41 -5.11 -11.53
N CYS A 134 0.70 -5.54 -12.56
CA CYS A 134 1.26 -6.48 -13.55
C CYS A 134 2.46 -5.85 -14.26
N ILE A 135 3.52 -6.63 -14.45
CA ILE A 135 4.69 -6.21 -15.23
C ILE A 135 4.21 -5.82 -16.64
N MET A 136 4.40 -4.55 -16.99
CA MET A 136 3.78 -3.95 -18.18
C MET A 136 4.20 -4.64 -19.47
N SER A 137 3.23 -4.90 -20.33
CA SER A 137 3.50 -5.32 -21.71
C SER A 137 4.25 -4.22 -22.49
N PRO A 138 4.92 -4.56 -23.61
CA PRO A 138 5.54 -3.58 -24.48
C PRO A 138 4.59 -2.49 -24.99
N GLU A 139 3.28 -2.74 -25.00
CA GLU A 139 2.26 -1.79 -25.41
C GLU A 139 1.87 -0.83 -24.28
N GLN A 140 1.58 -1.37 -23.09
CA GLN A 140 1.30 -0.58 -21.89
C GLN A 140 2.47 0.35 -21.54
N ALA A 141 3.70 -0.17 -21.67
CA ALA A 141 4.90 0.63 -21.40
C ALA A 141 5.02 1.87 -22.32
N ARG A 142 4.53 1.80 -23.58
CA ARG A 142 4.57 2.94 -24.52
C ARG A 142 3.59 4.04 -24.14
N SER A 143 2.41 3.71 -23.60
CA SER A 143 1.41 4.71 -23.20
C SER A 143 1.71 5.33 -21.84
N VAL A 144 2.36 4.59 -20.93
CA VAL A 144 2.60 5.04 -19.55
C VAL A 144 3.90 5.85 -19.39
N ALA A 145 4.98 5.49 -20.11
CA ALA A 145 6.34 6.00 -19.83
C ALA A 145 6.46 7.54 -19.80
N THR A 146 5.82 8.23 -20.74
CA THR A 146 5.89 9.69 -20.89
C THR A 146 4.97 10.45 -19.93
N VAL A 147 3.98 9.79 -19.33
CA VAL A 147 2.98 10.41 -18.45
C VAL A 147 3.38 10.30 -16.98
N VAL A 148 4.04 9.20 -16.61
CA VAL A 148 4.30 8.83 -15.21
C VAL A 148 5.73 9.11 -14.77
N SER A 149 6.72 8.98 -15.66
CA SER A 149 8.13 8.89 -15.26
C SER A 149 9.05 9.96 -15.86
N TRP A 150 9.91 10.52 -15.02
CA TRP A 150 11.12 11.20 -15.46
C TRP A 150 12.15 10.14 -15.92
N PRO A 151 12.95 10.37 -16.98
CA PRO A 151 13.96 9.42 -17.43
C PRO A 151 14.96 8.98 -16.34
N SER A 152 15.26 9.84 -15.38
CA SER A 152 16.14 9.54 -14.25
C SER A 152 15.56 8.55 -13.25
N GLU A 153 14.24 8.44 -13.13
CA GLU A 153 13.59 7.46 -12.24
C GLU A 153 13.76 6.04 -12.77
N LEU A 154 13.62 5.89 -14.09
CA LEU A 154 13.87 4.63 -14.79
C LEU A 154 15.34 4.22 -14.73
N ALA A 155 16.27 5.18 -14.69
CA ALA A 155 17.70 4.90 -14.51
C ALA A 155 17.96 4.22 -13.16
N TYR A 156 17.49 4.79 -12.03
CA TYR A 156 17.69 4.19 -10.71
C TYR A 156 17.20 2.74 -10.61
N ALA A 157 16.04 2.42 -11.19
CA ALA A 157 15.53 1.05 -11.19
C ALA A 157 16.36 0.09 -12.07
N ARG A 158 16.88 0.57 -13.21
CA ARG A 158 17.70 -0.23 -14.14
C ARG A 158 19.12 -0.44 -13.62
N ASP A 159 19.69 0.56 -12.96
CA ASP A 159 20.97 0.47 -12.24
C ASP A 159 20.88 -0.51 -11.07
N ALA A 160 19.69 -0.66 -10.47
CA ALA A 160 19.37 -1.70 -9.49
C ALA A 160 19.09 -3.09 -10.11
N GLY A 161 19.27 -3.26 -11.43
CA GLY A 161 19.20 -4.54 -12.13
C GLY A 161 17.84 -4.91 -12.73
N LEU A 162 16.82 -4.05 -12.64
CA LEU A 162 15.50 -4.34 -13.22
C LEU A 162 15.51 -4.12 -14.74
N ASP A 163 14.76 -4.95 -15.48
CA ASP A 163 14.55 -4.73 -16.91
C ASP A 163 13.71 -3.46 -17.19
N ARG A 164 13.62 -3.05 -18.46
CA ARG A 164 12.93 -1.81 -18.85
C ARG A 164 11.44 -1.75 -18.48
N PHE A 165 10.75 -2.89 -18.46
CA PHE A 165 9.33 -3.02 -18.15
C PHE A 165 9.12 -3.15 -16.65
N GLN A 166 9.95 -3.94 -15.97
CA GLN A 166 10.01 -3.99 -14.50
C GLN A 166 10.30 -2.60 -13.91
N ALA A 167 11.28 -1.87 -14.45
CA ALA A 167 11.64 -0.53 -14.01
C ALA A 167 10.48 0.47 -14.12
N LEU A 168 9.78 0.49 -15.26
CA LEU A 168 8.63 1.37 -15.45
C LEU A 168 7.44 0.97 -14.55
N THR A 169 7.18 -0.33 -14.43
CA THR A 169 6.12 -0.88 -13.56
C THR A 169 6.40 -0.52 -12.10
N LEU A 170 7.66 -0.64 -11.65
CA LEU A 170 8.08 -0.24 -10.31
C LEU A 170 7.89 1.26 -10.07
N VAL A 171 8.34 2.12 -10.99
CA VAL A 171 8.18 3.59 -10.84
C VAL A 171 6.70 3.98 -10.80
N PHE A 172 5.86 3.36 -11.63
CA PHE A 172 4.41 3.59 -11.62
C PHE A 172 3.78 3.13 -10.29
N SER A 173 3.99 1.87 -9.90
CA SER A 173 3.42 1.30 -8.68
C SER A 173 3.89 2.05 -7.43
N ALA A 174 5.19 2.39 -7.36
CA ALA A 174 5.74 3.18 -6.27
C ALA A 174 5.05 4.55 -6.14
N LYS A 175 4.77 5.24 -7.26
CA LYS A 175 4.04 6.52 -7.23
C LYS A 175 2.58 6.35 -6.81
N GLU A 176 1.90 5.29 -7.24
CA GLU A 176 0.55 4.96 -6.76
C GLU A 176 0.53 4.68 -5.25
N ALA A 177 1.49 3.93 -4.73
CA ALA A 177 1.61 3.68 -3.28
C ALA A 177 1.91 4.98 -2.51
N ILE A 178 2.79 5.86 -3.03
CA ILE A 178 3.05 7.19 -2.44
C ILE A 178 1.78 8.04 -2.46
N PHE A 179 1.05 8.08 -3.58
CA PHE A 179 -0.21 8.82 -3.71
C PHE A 179 -1.23 8.35 -2.66
N LYS A 180 -1.47 7.04 -2.59
CA LYS A 180 -2.38 6.42 -1.61
C LYS A 180 -1.97 6.70 -0.17
N CYS A 181 -0.68 6.73 0.12
CA CYS A 181 -0.15 7.02 1.46
C CYS A 181 -0.23 8.51 1.85
N LEU A 182 0.08 9.42 0.94
CA LEU A 182 0.18 10.85 1.25
C LEU A 182 -1.13 11.62 1.03
N HIS A 183 -2.00 11.20 0.10
CA HIS A 183 -3.27 11.89 -0.17
C HIS A 183 -4.12 12.15 1.09
N PRO A 184 -4.27 11.21 2.05
CA PRO A 184 -4.96 11.48 3.33
C PRO A 184 -4.30 12.56 4.22
N LEU A 185 -3.00 12.80 4.05
CA LEU A 185 -2.21 13.79 4.81
C LEU A 185 -2.09 15.14 4.07
N VAL A 186 -2.22 15.11 2.75
CA VAL A 186 -2.15 16.28 1.86
C VAL A 186 -3.53 16.93 1.70
N GLY A 187 -4.61 16.15 1.74
CA GLY A 187 -5.99 16.63 1.66
C GLY A 187 -6.44 17.10 0.28
N ARG A 188 -5.58 16.94 -0.75
CA ARG A 188 -5.85 17.26 -2.16
C ARG A 188 -5.12 16.29 -3.09
N THR A 189 -5.59 16.19 -4.34
CA THR A 189 -4.86 15.53 -5.43
C THR A 189 -3.55 16.24 -5.73
N PHE A 190 -2.56 15.47 -6.16
CA PHE A 190 -1.26 15.89 -6.67
C PHE A 190 -0.81 14.89 -7.75
N ASP A 191 0.08 15.30 -8.64
CA ASP A 191 0.38 14.58 -9.88
C ASP A 191 1.64 13.70 -9.78
N TYR A 192 1.80 12.76 -10.72
CA TYR A 192 3.00 11.90 -10.80
C TYR A 192 4.33 12.67 -10.87
N HIS A 193 4.31 13.91 -11.36
CA HIS A 193 5.50 14.75 -11.48
C HIS A 193 5.84 15.54 -10.20
N ASP A 194 4.91 15.61 -9.23
CA ASP A 194 5.13 16.22 -7.92
C ASP A 194 5.98 15.36 -6.98
N VAL A 195 6.24 14.11 -7.36
CA VAL A 195 7.10 13.17 -6.63
C VAL A 195 8.06 12.52 -7.61
N ARG A 196 9.35 12.47 -7.24
CA ARG A 196 10.41 11.86 -8.05
C ARG A 196 11.12 10.74 -7.31
N ILE A 197 11.25 9.55 -7.89
CA ILE A 197 12.12 8.48 -7.41
C ILE A 197 13.59 8.94 -7.51
N VAL A 198 14.32 8.87 -6.39
CA VAL A 198 15.71 9.35 -6.23
C VAL A 198 16.67 8.23 -5.75
N GLY A 199 16.21 6.99 -5.79
CA GLY A 199 17.02 5.81 -5.50
C GLY A 199 16.17 4.55 -5.40
N VAL A 200 16.72 3.44 -5.89
CA VAL A 200 16.18 2.09 -5.80
C VAL A 200 17.32 1.17 -5.36
N ASP A 201 17.02 0.23 -4.48
CA ASP A 201 17.93 -0.82 -4.02
C ASP A 201 17.17 -2.15 -4.04
N ALA A 202 17.48 -2.97 -5.04
CA ALA A 202 16.88 -4.29 -5.20
C ALA A 202 17.41 -5.34 -4.20
N GLY A 203 18.61 -5.13 -3.63
CA GLY A 203 19.17 -6.02 -2.62
C GLY A 203 18.44 -5.92 -1.28
N THR A 204 17.92 -4.73 -0.94
CA THR A 204 17.07 -4.53 0.25
C THR A 204 15.57 -4.48 -0.05
N GLY A 205 15.17 -4.44 -1.34
CA GLY A 205 13.79 -4.24 -1.76
C GLY A 205 13.24 -2.89 -1.29
N THR A 206 14.02 -1.81 -1.45
CA THR A 206 13.65 -0.46 -0.99
C THR A 206 13.78 0.60 -2.09
N PHE A 207 12.94 1.62 -2.03
CA PHE A 207 13.07 2.82 -2.85
C PHE A 207 12.96 4.08 -2.00
N ARG A 208 13.48 5.18 -2.54
CA ARG A 208 13.33 6.52 -1.98
C ARG A 208 12.77 7.45 -3.05
N ALA A 209 11.76 8.22 -2.67
CA ALA A 209 11.23 9.30 -3.48
C ALA A 209 11.43 10.65 -2.78
N ARG A 210 11.43 11.72 -3.56
CA ARG A 210 11.50 13.10 -3.10
C ARG A 210 10.28 13.85 -3.60
N VAL A 211 9.62 14.59 -2.71
CA VAL A 211 8.56 15.53 -3.04
C VAL A 211 9.18 16.75 -3.74
N VAL A 212 8.73 17.03 -4.97
CA VAL A 212 9.32 18.07 -5.86
C VAL A 212 8.83 19.47 -5.48
N GLN A 213 7.56 19.59 -5.08
CA GLN A 213 6.96 20.86 -4.62
C GLN A 213 6.10 20.64 -3.38
N THR A 214 5.92 21.69 -2.56
CA THR A 214 5.14 21.62 -1.32
C THR A 214 3.70 21.16 -1.58
N LEU A 215 3.37 19.96 -1.13
CA LEU A 215 2.04 19.37 -1.27
C LEU A 215 1.08 19.90 -0.20
N SER A 216 1.55 19.94 1.05
CA SER A 216 0.86 20.54 2.20
C SER A 216 1.88 21.06 3.23
N ARG A 217 1.41 21.70 4.31
CA ARG A 217 2.29 22.10 5.43
C ARG A 217 3.02 20.90 6.06
N GLU A 218 2.42 19.72 6.02
CA GLU A 218 2.99 18.49 6.57
C GLU A 218 3.94 17.79 5.60
N VAL A 219 3.74 18.01 4.29
CA VAL A 219 4.54 17.42 3.21
C VAL A 219 5.14 18.55 2.36
N PRO A 220 6.17 19.24 2.87
CA PRO A 220 6.89 20.29 2.13
C PRO A 220 7.72 19.72 0.97
N ALA A 221 8.18 20.60 0.09
CA ALA A 221 9.21 20.28 -0.91
C ALA A 221 10.46 19.65 -0.26
N ASP A 222 11.19 18.84 -1.03
CA ASP A 222 12.34 18.03 -0.63
C ASP A 222 12.08 16.96 0.47
N SER A 223 10.83 16.79 0.92
CA SER A 223 10.46 15.67 1.81
C SER A 223 10.83 14.33 1.17
N ILE A 224 11.49 13.46 1.94
CA ILE A 224 11.89 12.12 1.49
C ILE A 224 10.86 11.09 1.94
N VAL A 225 10.37 10.32 0.98
CA VAL A 225 9.40 9.24 1.15
C VAL A 225 10.12 7.91 0.95
N GLY A 226 10.28 7.12 2.02
CA GLY A 226 10.78 5.75 1.93
C GLY A 226 9.67 4.76 1.62
N GLY A 227 9.95 3.75 0.80
CA GLY A 227 9.04 2.64 0.53
C GLY A 227 9.77 1.32 0.31
N ARG A 228 9.02 0.21 0.34
CA ARG A 228 9.50 -1.12 -0.03
C ARG A 228 8.86 -1.57 -1.34
N PHE A 229 9.56 -2.46 -2.03
CA PHE A 229 9.03 -3.16 -3.19
C PHE A 229 9.44 -4.63 -3.21
N GLU A 230 8.67 -5.42 -3.93
CA GLU A 230 8.92 -6.83 -4.23
C GLU A 230 8.62 -7.06 -5.71
N VAL A 231 9.52 -7.74 -6.42
CA VAL A 231 9.34 -8.13 -7.83
C VAL A 231 9.09 -9.62 -7.88
N GLY A 232 7.86 -10.02 -8.20
CA GLY A 232 7.50 -11.40 -8.51
C GLY A 232 7.54 -11.69 -10.01
N GLU A 233 7.10 -12.88 -10.41
CA GLU A 233 7.08 -13.31 -11.82
C GLU A 233 6.08 -12.51 -12.68
N ARG A 234 4.91 -12.16 -12.10
CA ARG A 234 3.82 -11.45 -12.80
C ARG A 234 3.59 -10.03 -12.30
N TRP A 235 3.83 -9.78 -11.01
CA TRP A 235 3.48 -8.53 -10.34
C TRP A 235 4.69 -7.88 -9.68
N ILE A 236 4.67 -6.54 -9.64
CA ILE A 236 5.49 -5.76 -8.71
C ILE A 236 4.56 -5.22 -7.63
N HIS A 237 4.92 -5.46 -6.37
CA HIS A 237 4.20 -4.95 -5.20
C HIS A 237 5.00 -3.80 -4.60
N THR A 238 4.32 -2.76 -4.11
CA THR A 238 4.97 -1.64 -3.41
C THR A 238 4.21 -1.24 -2.15
N GLY A 239 4.92 -0.74 -1.16
CA GLY A 239 4.36 -0.33 0.13
C GLY A 239 5.04 0.91 0.70
N VAL A 240 4.24 1.89 1.10
CA VAL A 240 4.67 3.16 1.71
C VAL A 240 3.86 3.39 2.98
N PHE A 241 4.55 3.72 4.07
CA PHE A 241 3.95 3.80 5.40
C PHE A 241 4.50 5.03 6.13
N VAL A 242 3.61 5.90 6.59
CA VAL A 242 3.99 7.00 7.47
C VAL A 242 3.79 6.50 8.91
N PRO A 243 4.87 6.32 9.70
CA PRO A 243 4.72 5.95 11.10
C PRO A 243 3.95 7.05 11.86
N ALA A 244 3.28 6.67 12.95
CA ALA A 244 2.83 7.66 13.91
C ALA A 244 4.05 8.44 14.44
N ALA A 245 3.91 9.76 14.60
CA ALA A 245 4.92 10.53 15.30
C ALA A 245 5.02 9.99 16.73
N ARG A 246 6.17 9.41 17.08
CA ARG A 246 6.45 9.00 18.46
C ARG A 246 6.28 10.26 19.31
N ALA A 247 5.36 10.22 20.28
CA ALA A 247 5.09 11.38 21.13
C ALA A 247 6.42 11.84 21.75
N ALA A 248 6.77 13.11 21.51
CA ALA A 248 8.03 13.69 21.99
C ALA A 248 7.94 13.93 23.50
N LEU A 249 8.27 12.88 24.25
CA LEU A 249 8.39 12.79 25.71
C LEU A 249 9.60 11.86 25.94
N THR A 250 10.63 12.10 26.73
CA THR A 250 11.09 13.24 27.59
C THR A 250 12.56 12.91 27.94
N GLU A 251 13.54 13.80 28.14
CA GLU A 251 13.61 15.27 28.28
C GLU A 251 14.89 15.81 27.58
N ALA A 252 15.08 17.15 27.55
CA ALA A 252 16.41 17.80 27.51
C ALA A 252 16.31 19.18 28.18
N PRO A 253 17.32 19.62 28.98
CA PRO A 253 17.20 20.81 29.83
C PRO A 253 17.35 22.13 29.05
N ASP A 254 17.03 23.22 29.76
CA ASP A 254 17.04 24.62 29.31
C ASP A 254 18.20 25.03 28.39
N GLY A 255 17.89 25.94 27.46
CA GLY A 255 18.90 26.92 27.00
C GLY A 255 18.78 27.41 25.56
N SER A 256 18.21 28.62 25.41
CA SER A 256 18.45 29.56 24.29
C SER A 256 17.81 29.28 22.92
N SER A 257 17.78 30.35 22.10
CA SER A 257 16.88 30.55 20.98
C SER A 257 17.23 29.78 19.70
N GLY A 258 16.24 29.18 19.08
CA GLY A 258 16.29 28.69 17.70
C GLY A 258 14.90 28.67 17.08
N ALA A 259 14.79 29.01 15.79
CA ALA A 259 13.51 28.99 15.07
C ALA A 259 12.85 27.61 15.18
N ALA A 260 11.54 27.59 15.40
CA ALA A 260 10.77 26.37 15.61
C ALA A 260 10.88 25.41 14.42
N ARG A 261 11.84 24.47 14.51
CA ARG A 261 11.92 23.30 13.62
C ARG A 261 10.78 22.36 13.98
N TYR A 262 9.62 22.60 13.38
CA TYR A 262 8.57 21.60 13.31
C TYR A 262 9.16 20.32 12.70
N PRO A 263 8.89 19.13 13.27
CA PRO A 263 9.39 17.90 12.69
C PRO A 263 8.77 17.74 11.30
N SER A 264 9.60 17.82 10.26
CA SER A 264 9.20 17.40 8.93
C SER A 264 8.84 15.92 8.97
N VAL A 265 7.97 15.47 8.06
CA VAL A 265 7.69 14.04 7.92
C VAL A 265 8.93 13.36 7.33
N ALA A 266 9.83 12.96 8.22
CA ALA A 266 10.77 11.90 7.95
C ALA A 266 9.95 10.61 7.81
N VAL A 267 9.59 10.24 6.58
CA VAL A 267 9.03 8.92 6.26
C VAL A 267 10.17 7.91 6.42
N ALA A 268 10.46 7.57 7.67
CA ALA A 268 11.66 6.86 8.03
C ALA A 268 11.65 5.45 7.44
N ALA A 269 12.72 5.10 6.72
CA ALA A 269 12.99 3.75 6.22
C ALA A 269 13.33 2.73 7.35
N GLY A 270 12.89 3.00 8.57
CA GLY A 270 13.29 2.31 9.81
C GLY A 270 12.16 1.53 10.50
N LEU A 271 11.10 1.18 9.77
CA LEU A 271 10.11 0.22 10.27
C LEU A 271 10.75 -1.18 10.32
N ALA A 272 10.49 -1.93 11.39
CA ALA A 272 10.98 -3.30 11.50
C ALA A 272 10.19 -4.22 10.56
N PHE A 273 10.82 -4.60 9.45
CA PHE A 273 10.34 -5.64 8.55
C PHE A 273 10.86 -7.00 9.04
N GLY A 274 10.05 -8.05 8.89
CA GLY A 274 10.53 -9.42 9.13
C GLY A 274 11.71 -9.73 8.20
N LYS A 275 12.67 -10.55 8.67
CA LYS A 275 13.73 -11.04 7.79
C LYS A 275 13.08 -11.83 6.65
N VAL A 276 13.42 -11.46 5.42
CA VAL A 276 13.18 -12.32 4.26
C VAL A 276 14.05 -13.58 4.46
N PRO A 277 13.50 -14.79 4.30
CA PRO A 277 14.27 -16.03 4.38
C PRO A 277 15.23 -16.18 3.18
#